data_AF-A0A377DK80-F1
#
_entry.id   AF-A0A377DK80-F1
#
_cell.length_a   1.000
_cell.length_b   1.000
_cell.length_c   1.000
_cell.angle_alpha   90.00
_cell.angle_beta   90.00
_cell.angle_gamma   90.00
#
_symmetry.space_group_name_H-M   'P 1'
#
loop_
_entity.id
_entity.type
_entity.pdbx_description
1 polymer ?
#
loop_
_entity_poly.entity_id
_entity_poly.type
_entity_poly.pdbx_seq_one_letter_code
_entity_poly.pdbx_strand_id
1 'polypeptide(L)'
;MKFGVSGCTRECSEAQGKDVGIIATEKGWNLYVCGNGGMKPRHADLLAADIDRETLIKYLDRFMMFYIRTADKLTRTAPWLENLEGGIDYLKAVIIDDKTGAERTSGRRDGAPA
;
A
#
# COMPACT_ATOMS: atom_id res chain seq x y z
N MET A 1 1.71 -11.14 1.15
CA MET A 1 1.89 -9.73 1.56
C MET A 1 2.21 -9.71 3.05
N LYS A 2 3.09 -8.81 3.50
CA LYS A 2 3.54 -8.66 4.89
C LYS A 2 3.25 -7.25 5.36
N PHE A 3 2.86 -7.12 6.62
CA PHE A 3 2.54 -5.85 7.26
C PHE A 3 3.45 -5.63 8.46
N GLY A 4 3.82 -4.38 8.73
CA GLY A 4 4.56 -3.98 9.92
C GLY A 4 4.02 -2.67 10.46
N VAL A 5 3.80 -2.60 11.77
CA VAL A 5 3.36 -1.39 12.46
C VAL A 5 4.39 -1.05 13.52
N SER A 6 4.91 0.17 13.53
CA SER A 6 5.82 0.68 14.54
C SER A 6 5.18 1.87 15.24
N GLY A 7 5.18 1.84 16.58
CA GLY A 7 4.61 2.91 17.41
C GLY A 7 5.48 4.17 17.51
N CYS A 8 6.66 4.18 16.91
CA CYS A 8 7.50 5.36 16.77
C CYS A 8 8.50 5.19 15.62
N THR A 9 9.22 6.26 15.29
CA THR A 9 10.20 6.31 14.19
C THR A 9 11.43 5.44 14.38
N ARG A 10 11.63 4.83 15.55
CA ARG A 10 12.68 3.82 15.77
C ARG A 10 12.47 2.55 14.96
N GLU A 11 11.25 2.34 14.43
CA GLU A 11 10.98 1.35 13.40
C GLU A 11 11.27 -0.11 13.81
N CYS A 12 11.12 -0.45 15.10
CA CYS A 12 11.48 -1.77 15.64
C CYS A 12 10.77 -2.99 14.99
N SER A 13 9.74 -2.78 14.17
CA SER A 13 9.06 -3.85 13.44
C SER A 13 9.51 -3.99 11.98
N GLU A 14 10.58 -3.31 11.59
CA GLU A 14 11.09 -3.25 10.22
C GLU A 14 9.97 -2.93 9.20
N ALA A 15 9.07 -2.03 9.59
CA ALA A 15 7.88 -1.62 8.84
C ALA A 15 8.21 -1.16 7.40
N GLN A 16 9.30 -0.44 7.18
CA GLN A 16 9.73 0.01 5.84
C GLN A 16 10.27 -1.13 4.98
N GLY A 17 10.57 -2.31 5.55
CA GLY A 17 10.94 -3.51 4.80
C GLY A 17 9.75 -4.40 4.40
N LYS A 18 8.53 -4.07 4.84
CA LYS A 18 7.33 -4.88 4.59
C LYS A 18 6.59 -4.41 3.34
N ASP A 19 5.69 -5.25 2.82
CA ASP A 19 4.85 -4.88 1.68
C ASP A 19 3.94 -3.68 2.02
N VAL A 20 3.55 -3.54 3.30
CA VAL A 20 2.90 -2.36 3.90
C VAL A 20 3.55 -2.04 5.25
N GLY A 21 4.03 -0.81 5.41
CA GLY A 21 4.62 -0.30 6.64
C GLY A 21 3.80 0.85 7.22
N ILE A 22 3.53 0.83 8.51
CA ILE A 22 2.82 1.89 9.23
C ILE A 22 3.70 2.35 10.38
N ILE A 23 3.99 3.65 10.46
CA ILE A 23 4.84 4.22 11.51
C ILE A 23 4.11 5.39 12.15
N ALA A 24 3.90 5.33 13.47
CA ALA A 24 3.33 6.45 14.21
C ALA A 24 4.31 7.61 14.30
N THR A 25 3.77 8.82 14.17
CA THR A 25 4.47 10.09 14.36
C THR A 25 3.76 10.90 15.45
N GLU A 26 4.33 12.05 15.83
CA GLU A 26 3.65 12.97 16.74
C GLU A 26 2.39 13.61 16.14
N LYS A 27 2.26 13.58 14.81
CA LYS A 27 1.16 14.22 14.07
C LYS A 27 0.12 13.23 13.54
N GLY A 28 0.40 11.92 13.59
CA GLY A 28 -0.48 10.89 13.07
C GLY A 28 0.29 9.64 12.65
N TRP A 29 0.11 9.23 11.40
CA TRP A 29 0.66 7.99 10.85
C TRP A 29 1.30 8.21 9.48
N ASN A 30 2.47 7.62 9.26
CA ASN A 30 3.05 7.48 7.94
C ASN A 30 2.72 6.09 7.39
N LEU A 31 2.19 6.05 6.17
CA LEU A 31 1.88 4.85 5.41
C LEU A 31 2.92 4.66 4.30
N TYR A 32 3.66 3.56 4.38
CA TYR A 32 4.64 3.11 3.39
C TYR A 32 4.12 1.86 2.68
N VAL A 33 4.45 1.70 1.39
CA VAL A 33 4.00 0.57 0.59
C VAL A 33 5.12 0.01 -0.29
N CYS A 34 4.97 -1.24 -0.69
CA CYS A 34 5.80 -1.92 -1.67
C CYS A 34 7.23 -2.26 -1.23
N GLY A 35 7.53 -2.31 0.07
CA GLY A 35 8.82 -2.81 0.56
C GLY A 35 9.00 -4.32 0.38
N ASN A 36 10.25 -4.79 0.46
CA ASN A 36 10.56 -6.21 0.36
C ASN A 36 11.78 -6.56 1.20
N GLY A 37 11.61 -7.41 2.22
CA GLY A 37 12.72 -8.05 2.94
C GLY A 37 13.17 -9.40 2.34
N GLY A 38 12.79 -9.72 1.11
CA GLY A 38 13.12 -11.00 0.46
C GLY A 38 14.45 -10.98 -0.30
N MET A 39 14.59 -11.89 -1.28
CA MET A 39 15.82 -12.09 -2.07
C MET A 39 16.39 -10.81 -2.72
N LYS A 40 15.52 -9.89 -3.13
CA LYS A 40 15.89 -8.55 -3.63
C LYS A 40 15.38 -7.51 -2.63
N PRO A 41 16.17 -7.18 -1.59
CA PRO A 41 15.69 -6.30 -0.54
C PRO A 41 15.48 -4.87 -1.08
N ARG A 42 14.39 -4.25 -0.67
CA ARG A 42 14.12 -2.82 -0.93
C ARG A 42 13.28 -2.21 0.18
N HIS A 43 13.51 -0.93 0.45
CA HIS A 43 12.62 -0.15 1.29
C HIS A 43 11.31 0.18 0.55
N ALA A 44 10.24 0.28 1.32
CA ALA A 44 8.93 0.73 0.91
C ALA A 44 8.95 2.24 0.60
N ASP A 45 8.09 2.65 -0.32
CA ASP A 45 7.91 4.06 -0.66
C ASP A 45 6.85 4.70 0.24
N LEU A 46 7.05 5.95 0.64
CA LEU A 46 6.08 6.73 1.39
C LEU A 46 4.88 7.07 0.50
N LEU A 47 3.71 6.51 0.84
CA LEU A 47 2.45 6.80 0.18
C LEU A 47 1.82 8.09 0.73
N ALA A 48 1.71 8.18 2.06
CA ALA A 48 1.15 9.34 2.75
C ALA A 48 1.82 9.52 4.12
N ALA A 49 1.97 10.77 4.56
CA ALA A 49 2.60 11.11 5.83
C ALA A 49 1.66 11.90 6.74
N ASP A 50 1.84 11.74 8.05
CA ASP A 50 1.15 12.46 9.11
C ASP A 50 -0.38 12.49 8.96
N ILE A 51 -0.96 11.38 8.47
CA ILE A 51 -2.41 11.23 8.29
C ILE A 51 -3.07 10.70 9.57
N ASP A 52 -4.35 11.02 9.76
CA ASP A 52 -5.14 10.46 10.85
C ASP A 52 -5.45 8.96 10.62
N ARG A 53 -5.97 8.30 11.67
CA ARG A 53 -6.26 6.85 11.63
C ARG A 53 -7.35 6.48 10.63
N GLU A 54 -8.37 7.31 10.44
CA GLU A 54 -9.46 7.04 9.50
C GLU A 54 -8.94 7.12 8.07
N THR A 55 -8.20 8.18 7.74
CA THR A 55 -7.53 8.36 6.45
C THR A 55 -6.53 7.23 6.17
N LEU A 56 -5.76 6.80 7.18
CA LEU A 56 -4.84 5.66 7.08
C LEU A 56 -5.56 4.38 6.65
N ILE A 57 -6.65 4.03 7.33
CA ILE A 57 -7.43 2.83 7.03
C ILE A 57 -8.03 2.93 5.62
N LYS A 58 -8.55 4.11 5.25
CA LYS A 58 -9.12 4.36 3.91
C LYS A 58 -8.08 4.16 2.80
N TYR A 59 -6.90 4.75 2.93
CA TYR A 59 -5.85 4.60 1.91
C TYR A 59 -5.30 3.19 1.86
N LEU A 60 -5.22 2.50 3.01
CA LEU A 60 -4.81 1.11 3.04
C LEU A 60 -5.80 0.20 2.30
N ASP A 61 -7.10 0.36 2.54
CA ASP A 61 -8.14 -0.41 1.84
C ASP A 61 -8.08 -0.20 0.32
N ARG A 62 -8.01 1.06 -0.11
CA ARG A 62 -7.87 1.42 -1.53
C ARG A 62 -6.61 0.81 -2.14
N PHE A 63 -5.48 0.85 -1.44
CA PHE A 63 -4.23 0.26 -1.90
C PHE A 63 -4.35 -1.25 -2.08
N MET A 64 -4.92 -1.95 -1.09
CA MET A 64 -5.14 -3.39 -1.16
C MET A 64 -6.06 -3.76 -2.33
N MET A 65 -7.18 -3.05 -2.50
CA MET A 65 -8.12 -3.30 -3.60
C MET A 65 -7.47 -3.06 -4.96
N PHE A 66 -6.71 -1.97 -5.10
CA PHE A 66 -6.02 -1.67 -6.36
C PHE A 66 -4.95 -2.71 -6.67
N TYR A 67 -4.13 -3.10 -5.69
CA TYR A 67 -3.13 -4.15 -5.84
C TYR A 67 -3.75 -5.49 -6.24
N ILE A 68 -4.80 -5.95 -5.54
CA ILE A 68 -5.48 -7.23 -5.84
C ILE A 68 -6.04 -7.25 -7.27
N ARG A 69 -6.52 -6.11 -7.76
CA ARG A 69 -7.14 -6.00 -9.10
C ARG A 69 -6.14 -5.88 -10.25
N THR A 70 -4.94 -5.39 -9.98
CA THR A 70 -3.99 -5.01 -11.05
C THR A 70 -2.71 -5.84 -11.05
N ALA A 71 -2.38 -6.51 -9.94
CA ALA A 71 -1.22 -7.38 -9.87
C ALA A 71 -1.51 -8.76 -10.47
N ASP A 72 -0.55 -9.29 -11.23
CA ASP A 72 -0.58 -10.68 -11.66
C ASP A 72 -0.48 -11.64 -10.48
N LYS A 73 -0.92 -12.88 -10.70
CA LYS A 73 -0.83 -13.95 -9.69
C LYS A 73 0.61 -14.14 -9.24
N LEU A 74 0.80 -14.35 -7.93
CA LEU A 74 2.10 -14.60 -7.28
C LEU A 74 3.13 -13.46 -7.38
N THR A 75 2.72 -12.28 -7.85
CA THR A 75 3.57 -11.09 -7.84
C THR A 75 3.67 -10.53 -6.41
N ARG A 76 4.82 -9.92 -6.06
CA ARG A 76 5.00 -9.15 -4.82
C ARG A 76 4.75 -7.67 -5.10
N THR A 77 4.36 -6.89 -4.09
CA THR A 77 4.05 -5.45 -4.27
C THR A 77 5.26 -4.65 -4.78
N ALA A 78 6.47 -5.03 -4.39
CA ALA A 78 7.72 -4.45 -4.87
C ALA A 78 7.88 -4.46 -6.42
N PRO A 79 8.01 -5.63 -7.08
CA PRO A 79 8.11 -5.68 -8.54
C PRO A 79 6.83 -5.25 -9.24
N TRP A 80 5.66 -5.38 -8.60
CA TRP A 80 4.42 -4.81 -9.15
C TRP A 80 4.51 -3.29 -9.28
N LEU A 81 5.02 -2.58 -8.27
CA LEU A 81 5.21 -1.13 -8.34
C LEU A 81 6.27 -0.73 -9.37
N GLU A 82 7.35 -1.49 -9.48
CA GLU A 82 8.41 -1.25 -10.49
C GLU A 82 7.88 -1.32 -11.92
N ASN A 83 6.90 -2.19 -12.17
CA ASN A 83 6.25 -2.35 -13.47
C ASN A 83 5.04 -1.42 -13.66
N LEU A 84 4.63 -0.69 -12.63
CA LEU A 84 3.51 0.24 -12.73
C LEU A 84 3.99 1.53 -13.41
N GLU A 85 3.41 1.86 -14.56
CA GLU A 85 3.73 3.10 -15.27
C GLU A 85 3.45 4.32 -14.38
N GLY A 86 4.43 5.20 -14.25
CA GLY A 86 4.37 6.34 -13.32
C GLY A 86 4.62 5.99 -11.84
N GLY A 87 4.84 4.71 -11.51
CA GLY A 87 5.33 4.25 -10.21
C GLY A 87 4.53 4.76 -9.01
N ILE A 88 5.25 5.21 -7.98
CA ILE A 88 4.63 5.71 -6.74
C ILE A 88 3.77 6.96 -6.95
N ASP A 89 4.10 7.81 -7.92
CA ASP A 89 3.33 9.03 -8.18
C ASP A 89 1.97 8.72 -8.80
N TYR A 90 1.94 7.78 -9.74
CA TYR A 90 0.68 7.26 -10.26
C TYR A 90 -0.13 6.57 -9.16
N LEU A 91 0.52 5.75 -8.32
CA LEU A 91 -0.15 5.09 -7.20
C LEU A 91 -0.77 6.11 -6.22
N LYS A 92 -0.05 7.18 -5.86
CA LYS A 92 -0.59 8.27 -5.04
C LYS A 92 -1.82 8.89 -5.69
N ALA A 93 -1.76 9.19 -6.99
CA ALA A 93 -2.88 9.77 -7.71
C ALA A 93 -4.12 8.85 -7.73
N VAL A 94 -3.92 7.53 -7.80
CA VAL A 94 -5.03 6.56 -7.74
C VAL A 94 -5.62 6.46 -6.34
N ILE A 95 -4.79 6.40 -5.31
CA ILE A 95 -5.23 6.08 -3.94
C ILE A 95 -5.72 7.33 -3.18
N ILE A 96 -4.97 8.42 -3.29
CA ILE A 96 -5.17 9.68 -2.55
C ILE A 96 -6.15 10.57 -3.31
N ASP A 97 -5.88 10.82 -4.59
CA ASP A 97 -6.72 11.72 -5.41
C ASP A 97 -7.96 11.03 -6.01
N ASP A 98 -8.10 9.70 -5.80
CA ASP A 98 -9.23 8.88 -6.26
C ASP A 98 -9.50 8.95 -7.79
N LYS A 99 -8.44 9.06 -8.61
CA LYS A 99 -8.58 9.26 -10.05
C LYS A 99 -9.29 8.12 -10.80
N THR A 100 -9.40 6.93 -10.22
CA THR A 100 -10.02 5.75 -10.85
C THR A 100 -11.35 5.33 -10.23
N GLY A 101 -11.84 6.02 -9.19
CA GLY A 101 -13.11 5.68 -8.54
C GLY A 101 -13.13 4.26 -7.96
N ALA A 102 -11.99 3.77 -7.46
CA ALA A 102 -11.80 2.38 -7.01
C ALA A 102 -12.85 1.92 -5.98
N GLU A 103 -13.49 2.87 -5.30
CA GLU A 103 -14.54 2.70 -4.28
C GLU A 103 -15.92 2.31 -4.85
N ARG A 104 -16.22 2.50 -6.14
CA ARG A 104 -17.59 2.30 -6.69
C ARG A 104 -18.06 0.84 -6.81
N THR A 105 -17.30 -0.15 -6.34
CA THR A 105 -17.61 -1.59 -6.53
C THR A 105 -17.51 -2.43 -5.25
N SER A 106 -17.77 -1.87 -4.06
CA SER A 106 -18.03 -2.66 -2.86
C SER A 106 -19.48 -3.21 -2.87
N GLY A 107 -19.80 -4.11 -3.79
CA GLY A 107 -21.16 -4.67 -3.80
C GLY A 107 -21.64 -5.52 -4.97
N ARG A 108 -20.81 -6.35 -5.63
CA ARG A 108 -21.32 -7.53 -6.34
C ARG A 108 -20.21 -8.54 -6.63
N ARG A 109 -20.29 -9.72 -6.02
CA ARG A 109 -19.54 -10.90 -6.45
C ARG A 109 -20.29 -11.51 -7.64
N ASP A 110 -20.03 -11.02 -8.84
CA ASP A 110 -20.45 -11.70 -10.05
C ASP A 110 -19.28 -12.55 -10.57
N GLY A 111 -19.40 -13.86 -10.39
CA GLY A 111 -18.82 -14.93 -11.23
C GLY A 111 -17.33 -14.87 -11.57
N ALA A 112 -16.50 -15.62 -10.83
CA ALA A 112 -15.28 -16.19 -11.40
C ALA A 112 -15.64 -17.46 -12.19
N PRO A 113 -15.16 -17.64 -13.44
CA PRO A 113 -15.38 -18.88 -14.19
C PRO A 113 -14.52 -20.03 -13.63
N ALA A 114 -15.02 -21.25 -13.87
CA ALA A 114 -14.46 -22.54 -13.45
C ALA A 114 -13.02 -22.78 -13.91
#